data_AF-A0A0D9NKZ4-F1
#
_entry.id   AF-A0A0D9NKZ4-F1
#
_cell.length_a   1.000
_cell.length_b   1.000
_cell.length_c   1.000
_cell.angle_alpha   90.00
_cell.angle_beta   90.00
_cell.angle_gamma   90.00
#
_symmetry.space_group_name_H-M   'P 1'
#
loop_
_entity.id
_entity.type
_entity.pdbx_description
1 polymer ?
#
loop_
_entity_poly.entity_id
_entity_poly.type
_entity_poly.pdbx_seq_one_letter_code
_entity_poly.pdbx_strand_id
1 'polypeptide(L)'
;MSKAPNPKDSMKSTWRTASRDTWTWSHWIFETLDGYPTALDKPVPKHPKTDKIPYLSQWSQHVWVLVHAVTPLLVHQAILTFTGRQSLHPLLMFLLYFNAFNIILIREVHTLRKMGHRWGFLDGDVHDRDGIPDASVTKVLLSALKGTGGRVALAIYFSYDRAHPNPLMTAFADEEQEFFDLVGIPFLTYMSLRAMGLPLGFYEWWLCHQYIAFIEVAGHSGLRLHAAGLSTFHPILQYFNAEIVVEDHDMHHRKGWRKSHNYGKQTRLWDRVFGTCLERVESAADNVDYVNPAHVPLF
;
A
#
# COMPACT_ATOMS: atom_id res chain seq x y z
N MET A 1 14.47 19.35 -32.54
CA MET A 1 13.01 19.13 -32.61
C MET A 1 12.58 18.35 -31.38
N SER A 2 11.75 18.92 -30.51
CA SER A 2 11.17 18.17 -29.39
C SER A 2 10.26 17.08 -29.96
N LYS A 3 10.55 15.81 -29.66
CA LYS A 3 9.62 14.70 -29.96
C LYS A 3 8.27 15.03 -29.33
N ALA A 4 7.18 14.85 -30.07
CA ALA A 4 5.85 14.95 -29.51
C ALA A 4 5.71 13.96 -28.33
N PRO A 5 4.97 14.33 -27.26
CA PRO A 5 4.76 13.45 -26.12
C PRO A 5 4.17 12.11 -26.56
N ASN A 6 4.67 11.00 -26.00
CA ASN A 6 4.12 9.68 -26.28
C ASN A 6 2.70 9.60 -25.68
N PRO A 7 1.66 9.23 -26.46
CA PRO A 7 0.30 9.10 -25.93
C PRO A 7 0.18 8.15 -24.73
N LYS A 8 1.09 7.19 -24.58
CA LYS A 8 1.17 6.28 -23.44
C LYS A 8 1.60 6.94 -22.13
N ASP A 9 2.20 8.13 -22.20
CA ASP A 9 2.67 8.89 -21.04
C ASP A 9 1.58 9.87 -20.52
N SER A 10 0.38 9.84 -21.11
CA SER A 10 -0.74 10.67 -20.68
C SER A 10 -1.25 10.25 -19.31
N MET A 11 -1.31 11.20 -18.37
CA MET A 11 -1.89 11.03 -17.03
C MET A 11 -3.40 11.30 -16.97
N LYS A 12 -4.04 11.62 -18.11
CA LYS A 12 -5.49 11.89 -18.15
C LYS A 12 -6.28 10.63 -17.75
N SER A 13 -7.27 10.82 -16.88
CA SER A 13 -8.23 9.80 -16.45
C SER A 13 -9.64 10.26 -16.80
N THR A 14 -10.17 9.79 -17.92
CA THR A 14 -11.49 10.16 -18.45
C THR A 14 -12.38 8.95 -18.71
N TRP A 15 -11.81 7.74 -18.69
CA TRP A 15 -12.50 6.50 -19.01
C TRP A 15 -13.74 6.23 -18.17
N ARG A 16 -13.77 6.69 -16.90
CA ARG A 16 -14.91 6.52 -15.97
C ARG A 16 -16.16 7.30 -16.41
N THR A 17 -15.98 8.35 -17.20
CA THR A 17 -17.06 9.17 -17.77
C THR A 17 -17.25 8.92 -19.27
N ALA A 18 -16.39 8.11 -19.90
CA ALA A 18 -16.50 7.74 -21.30
C ALA A 18 -17.62 6.71 -21.53
N SER A 19 -17.99 6.47 -22.79
CA SER A 19 -18.93 5.41 -23.13
C SER A 19 -18.40 4.05 -22.68
N ARG A 20 -19.27 3.22 -22.10
CA ARG A 20 -18.91 1.84 -21.68
C ARG A 20 -18.53 0.94 -22.85
N ASP A 21 -18.87 1.32 -24.09
CA ASP A 21 -18.45 0.58 -25.29
C ASP A 21 -16.94 0.67 -25.54
N THR A 22 -16.24 1.65 -24.95
CA THR A 22 -14.78 1.77 -25.03
C THR A 22 -14.06 0.99 -23.94
N TRP A 23 -14.79 0.33 -23.04
CA TRP A 23 -14.21 -0.35 -21.88
C TRP A 23 -13.68 -1.73 -22.25
N THR A 24 -12.44 -1.98 -21.83
CA THR A 24 -11.86 -3.32 -21.86
C THR A 24 -12.23 -4.11 -20.59
N TRP A 25 -11.91 -5.40 -20.57
CA TRP A 25 -12.11 -6.26 -19.39
C TRP A 25 -11.46 -5.68 -18.12
N SER A 26 -10.32 -4.98 -18.22
CA SER A 26 -9.66 -4.37 -17.05
C SER A 26 -10.49 -3.20 -16.47
N HIS A 27 -11.17 -2.42 -17.32
CA HIS A 27 -12.06 -1.34 -16.87
C HIS A 27 -13.24 -1.93 -16.10
N TRP A 28 -13.84 -3.00 -16.63
CA TRP A 28 -14.94 -3.71 -15.97
C TRP A 28 -14.55 -4.32 -14.63
N ILE A 29 -13.33 -4.84 -14.50
CA ILE A 29 -12.83 -5.33 -13.20
C ILE A 29 -12.71 -4.18 -12.20
N PHE A 30 -12.10 -3.05 -12.58
CA PHE A 30 -12.01 -1.90 -11.67
C PHE A 30 -13.38 -1.37 -11.26
N GLU A 31 -14.35 -1.34 -12.17
CA GLU A 31 -15.72 -0.93 -11.87
C GLU A 31 -16.39 -1.91 -10.90
N THR A 32 -16.27 -3.20 -11.18
CA THR A 32 -16.89 -4.25 -10.35
C THR A 32 -16.30 -4.27 -8.93
N LEU A 33 -14.99 -4.05 -8.81
CA LEU A 33 -14.30 -3.96 -7.53
C LEU A 33 -14.43 -2.60 -6.87
N ASP A 34 -15.00 -1.61 -7.58
CA ASP A 34 -15.09 -0.21 -7.17
C ASP A 34 -13.73 0.34 -6.69
N GLY A 35 -12.67 -0.04 -7.41
CA GLY A 35 -11.26 0.11 -7.05
C GLY A 35 -10.68 1.47 -7.42
N TYR A 36 -11.36 2.56 -7.06
CA TYR A 36 -11.00 3.93 -7.43
C TYR A 36 -10.48 4.75 -6.24
N PRO A 37 -9.57 5.72 -6.45
CA PRO A 37 -9.13 6.61 -5.37
C PRO A 37 -10.21 7.61 -4.94
N THR A 38 -11.13 7.95 -5.83
CA THR A 38 -12.21 8.94 -5.61
C THR A 38 -13.53 8.47 -6.21
N ALA A 39 -14.63 9.00 -5.69
CA ALA A 39 -15.98 8.80 -6.20
C ALA A 39 -16.38 10.07 -6.96
N LEU A 40 -16.95 9.95 -8.16
CA LEU A 40 -17.23 11.10 -9.03
C LEU A 40 -18.43 11.94 -8.56
N ASP A 41 -19.31 11.33 -7.78
CA ASP A 41 -20.56 11.89 -7.27
C ASP A 41 -20.40 12.64 -5.94
N LYS A 42 -19.21 12.60 -5.33
CA LYS A 42 -18.95 13.20 -4.02
C LYS A 42 -17.85 14.25 -4.10
N PRO A 43 -18.06 15.45 -3.53
CA PRO A 43 -17.04 16.47 -3.50
C PRO A 43 -15.88 16.06 -2.59
N VAL A 44 -14.67 16.40 -3.00
CA VAL A 44 -13.45 16.22 -2.21
C VAL A 44 -13.10 17.57 -1.55
N PRO A 45 -12.93 17.62 -0.22
CA PRO A 45 -12.52 18.84 0.47
C PRO A 45 -11.15 19.33 -0.04
N LYS A 46 -11.03 20.65 -0.21
CA LYS A 46 -9.78 21.33 -0.57
C LYS A 46 -9.38 22.25 0.57
N HIS A 47 -8.11 22.18 0.94
CA HIS A 47 -7.55 22.90 2.08
C HIS A 47 -6.31 23.66 1.62
N PRO A 48 -6.18 24.96 1.92
CA PRO A 48 -4.91 25.65 1.83
C PRO A 48 -3.81 24.89 2.57
N LYS A 49 -2.57 24.92 2.06
CA LYS A 49 -1.43 24.26 2.71
C LYS A 49 -1.17 24.72 4.14
N THR A 50 -1.61 25.93 4.49
CA THR A 50 -1.52 26.52 5.83
C THR A 50 -2.58 26.02 6.81
N ASP A 51 -3.63 25.33 6.34
CA ASP A 51 -4.62 24.73 7.22
C ASP A 51 -3.98 23.62 8.04
N LYS A 52 -4.43 23.46 9.28
CA LYS A 52 -3.97 22.36 10.12
C LYS A 52 -4.25 21.00 9.46
N ILE A 53 -3.32 20.06 9.61
CA ILE A 53 -3.45 18.69 9.10
C ILE A 53 -3.76 17.73 10.25
N PRO A 54 -4.86 16.95 10.21
CA PRO A 54 -5.18 16.03 11.29
C PRO A 54 -4.12 14.95 11.47
N TYR A 55 -3.73 14.69 12.71
CA TYR A 55 -2.94 13.51 13.07
C TYR A 55 -3.78 12.25 12.87
N LEU A 56 -3.27 11.26 12.12
CA LEU A 56 -3.92 9.95 12.01
C LEU A 56 -3.39 9.01 13.08
N SER A 57 -4.29 8.58 13.97
CA SER A 57 -3.94 7.67 15.06
C SER A 57 -3.34 6.34 14.57
N GLN A 58 -2.10 6.06 14.97
CA GLN A 58 -1.43 4.75 14.79
C GLN A 58 -2.30 3.60 15.31
N TRP A 59 -2.96 3.80 16.46
CA TRP A 59 -3.84 2.79 17.05
C TRP A 59 -4.96 2.37 16.10
N SER A 60 -5.66 3.33 15.50
CA SER A 60 -6.74 3.01 14.56
C SER A 60 -6.26 2.26 13.31
N GLN A 61 -5.04 2.58 12.85
CA GLN A 61 -4.40 1.88 11.73
C GLN A 61 -4.04 0.43 12.11
N HIS A 62 -3.43 0.21 13.28
CA HIS A 62 -3.13 -1.14 13.81
C HIS A 62 -4.40 -1.97 13.97
N VAL A 63 -5.46 -1.40 14.56
CA VAL A 63 -6.74 -2.09 14.74
C VAL A 63 -7.33 -2.48 13.38
N TRP A 64 -7.31 -1.57 12.40
CA TRP A 64 -7.79 -1.86 11.06
C TRP A 64 -7.03 -3.04 10.43
N VAL A 65 -5.69 -3.00 10.45
CA VAL A 65 -4.85 -4.08 9.88
C VAL A 65 -5.12 -5.40 10.59
N LEU A 66 -5.10 -5.42 11.93
CA LEU A 66 -5.26 -6.65 12.70
C LEU A 66 -6.64 -7.29 12.53
N VAL A 67 -7.72 -6.51 12.56
CA VAL A 67 -9.08 -7.05 12.38
C VAL A 67 -9.21 -7.74 11.02
N HIS A 68 -8.71 -7.11 9.96
CA HIS A 68 -8.79 -7.65 8.62
C HIS A 68 -7.82 -8.82 8.40
N ALA A 69 -6.60 -8.74 8.92
CA ALA A 69 -5.58 -9.77 8.79
C ALA A 69 -5.91 -11.04 9.59
N VAL A 70 -6.52 -10.92 10.78
CA VAL A 70 -6.89 -12.07 11.62
C VAL A 70 -8.14 -12.78 11.10
N THR A 71 -9.03 -12.08 10.39
CA THR A 71 -10.26 -12.67 9.83
C THR A 71 -10.01 -13.97 9.03
N PRO A 72 -9.12 -14.01 8.02
CA PRO A 72 -8.84 -15.26 7.29
C PRO A 72 -8.15 -16.33 8.16
N LEU A 73 -7.42 -15.94 9.21
CA LEU A 73 -6.85 -16.90 10.18
C LEU A 73 -7.97 -17.61 10.94
N LEU A 74 -8.99 -16.86 11.39
CA LEU A 74 -10.15 -17.42 12.06
C LEU A 74 -10.97 -18.33 11.14
N VAL A 75 -11.13 -17.93 9.87
CA VAL A 75 -11.80 -18.77 8.85
C VAL A 75 -11.02 -20.06 8.62
N HIS A 76 -9.70 -19.97 8.45
CA HIS A 76 -8.84 -21.14 8.30
C HIS A 76 -8.95 -22.06 9.52
N GLN A 77 -8.84 -21.52 10.73
CA GLN A 77 -8.98 -22.28 11.98
C GLN A 77 -10.36 -22.95 12.09
N ALA A 78 -11.43 -22.25 11.71
CA ALA A 78 -12.77 -22.81 11.68
C ALA A 78 -12.86 -24.00 10.72
N ILE A 79 -12.29 -23.90 9.51
CA ILE A 79 -12.27 -25.00 8.54
C ILE A 79 -11.55 -26.23 9.12
N LEU A 80 -10.38 -26.05 9.74
CA LEU A 80 -9.64 -27.16 10.36
C LEU A 80 -10.47 -27.81 11.48
N THR A 81 -11.09 -26.99 12.32
CA THR A 81 -11.90 -27.44 13.46
C THR A 81 -13.12 -28.24 12.99
N PHE A 82 -13.88 -27.73 12.02
CA PHE A 82 -15.10 -28.40 11.53
C PHE A 82 -14.83 -29.63 10.67
N THR A 83 -13.66 -29.71 10.02
CA THR A 83 -13.30 -30.85 9.16
C THR A 83 -12.46 -31.90 9.87
N GLY A 84 -12.00 -31.63 11.10
CA GLY A 84 -11.08 -32.49 11.85
C GLY A 84 -9.69 -32.63 11.21
N ARG A 85 -9.35 -31.77 10.24
CA ARG A 85 -8.06 -31.81 9.54
C ARG A 85 -6.99 -31.09 10.35
N GLN A 86 -5.76 -31.61 10.28
CA GLN A 86 -4.59 -30.98 10.91
C GLN A 86 -4.00 -29.86 10.05
N SER A 87 -4.21 -29.89 8.73
CA SER A 87 -3.76 -28.86 7.81
C SER A 87 -4.60 -28.85 6.52
N LEU A 88 -4.57 -27.73 5.80
CA LEU A 88 -5.15 -27.62 4.47
C LEU A 88 -4.14 -28.01 3.39
N HIS A 89 -4.66 -28.50 2.26
CA HIS A 89 -3.84 -28.69 1.07
C HIS A 89 -3.20 -27.36 0.62
N PRO A 90 -1.93 -27.30 0.19
CA PRO A 90 -1.26 -26.06 -0.18
C PRO A 90 -2.02 -25.21 -1.22
N LEU A 91 -2.68 -25.85 -2.19
CA LEU A 91 -3.54 -25.13 -3.15
C LEU A 91 -4.71 -24.42 -2.47
N LEU A 92 -5.35 -25.03 -1.47
CA LEU A 92 -6.44 -24.41 -0.73
C LEU A 92 -5.93 -23.27 0.17
N MET A 93 -4.75 -23.42 0.75
CA MET A 93 -4.06 -22.33 1.44
C MET A 93 -3.83 -21.15 0.51
N PHE A 94 -3.23 -21.39 -0.66
CA PHE A 94 -3.00 -20.36 -1.66
C PHE A 94 -4.30 -19.66 -2.04
N LEU A 95 -5.33 -20.41 -2.43
CA LEU A 95 -6.61 -19.83 -2.84
C LEU A 95 -7.25 -19.03 -1.71
N LEU A 96 -7.28 -19.54 -0.47
CA LEU A 96 -7.87 -18.84 0.67
C LEU A 96 -7.15 -17.51 0.94
N TYR A 97 -5.82 -17.55 1.10
CA TYR A 97 -5.05 -16.38 1.51
C TYR A 97 -4.83 -15.39 0.36
N PHE A 98 -4.74 -15.85 -0.89
CA PHE A 98 -4.69 -14.97 -2.06
C PHE A 98 -6.00 -14.18 -2.19
N ASN A 99 -7.15 -14.84 -2.10
CA ASN A 99 -8.44 -14.16 -2.17
C ASN A 99 -8.66 -13.26 -0.95
N ALA A 100 -8.31 -13.71 0.25
CA ALA A 100 -8.39 -12.89 1.45
C ALA A 100 -7.55 -11.62 1.33
N PHE A 101 -6.30 -11.73 0.84
CA PHE A 101 -5.43 -10.58 0.65
C PHE A 101 -6.07 -9.57 -0.32
N ASN A 102 -6.56 -10.02 -1.48
CA ASN A 102 -7.20 -9.14 -2.44
C ASN A 102 -8.46 -8.46 -1.87
N ILE A 103 -9.28 -9.19 -1.11
CA ILE A 103 -10.47 -8.62 -0.44
C ILE A 103 -10.07 -7.53 0.57
N ILE A 104 -9.02 -7.78 1.37
CA ILE A 104 -8.51 -6.81 2.35
C ILE A 104 -7.95 -5.57 1.63
N LEU A 105 -7.18 -5.77 0.55
CA LEU A 105 -6.63 -4.69 -0.27
C LEU A 105 -7.73 -3.81 -0.88
N ILE A 106 -8.78 -4.40 -1.46
CA ILE A 106 -9.92 -3.66 -2.00
C ILE A 106 -10.61 -2.86 -0.89
N ARG A 107 -10.79 -3.47 0.28
CA ARG A 107 -11.39 -2.80 1.43
C ARG A 107 -10.53 -1.64 1.93
N GLU A 108 -9.21 -1.78 1.86
CA GLU A 108 -8.29 -0.68 2.16
C GLU A 108 -8.48 0.49 1.20
N VAL A 109 -8.51 0.22 -0.11
CA VAL A 109 -8.76 1.24 -1.14
C VAL A 109 -10.09 1.96 -0.88
N HIS A 110 -11.15 1.23 -0.53
CA HIS A 110 -12.44 1.83 -0.18
C HIS A 110 -12.37 2.68 1.09
N THR A 111 -11.63 2.22 2.10
CA THR A 111 -11.40 2.93 3.37
C THR A 111 -10.67 4.25 3.12
N LEU A 112 -9.57 4.20 2.36
CA LEU A 112 -8.78 5.38 2.01
C LEU A 112 -9.58 6.35 1.15
N ARG A 113 -10.38 5.85 0.20
CA ARG A 113 -11.29 6.71 -0.57
C ARG A 113 -12.32 7.41 0.31
N LYS A 114 -12.95 6.70 1.26
CA LYS A 114 -13.87 7.32 2.23
C LYS A 114 -13.16 8.43 3.02
N MET A 115 -11.90 8.19 3.41
CA MET A 115 -11.08 9.19 4.10
C MET A 115 -10.73 10.37 3.19
N GLY A 116 -10.47 10.14 1.90
CA GLY A 116 -10.18 11.21 0.93
C GLY A 116 -11.37 12.15 0.73
N HIS A 117 -12.58 11.61 0.72
CA HIS A 117 -13.81 12.42 0.70
C HIS A 117 -14.10 13.15 2.01
N ARG A 118 -13.45 12.78 3.10
CA ARG A 118 -13.62 13.41 4.41
C ARG A 118 -12.55 14.46 4.71
N TRP A 119 -11.32 14.20 4.31
CA TRP A 119 -10.14 14.98 4.71
C TRP A 119 -9.39 15.62 3.54
N GLY A 120 -9.72 15.26 2.30
CA GLY A 120 -9.02 15.74 1.12
C GLY A 120 -7.67 15.06 0.87
N PHE A 121 -6.93 15.61 -0.08
CA PHE A 121 -5.61 15.14 -0.50
C PHE A 121 -4.58 16.26 -0.38
N LEU A 122 -3.31 15.89 -0.21
CA LEU A 122 -2.18 16.80 -0.21
C LEU A 122 -2.13 17.56 -1.55
N ASP A 123 -1.84 18.86 -1.53
CA ASP A 123 -1.84 19.78 -2.69
C ASP A 123 -3.20 19.90 -3.40
N GLY A 124 -4.29 19.51 -2.71
CA GLY A 124 -5.65 19.52 -3.23
C GLY A 124 -6.19 20.91 -3.59
N ASP A 125 -5.59 21.98 -3.06
CA ASP A 125 -5.87 23.37 -3.42
C ASP A 125 -5.34 23.78 -4.79
N VAL A 126 -4.33 23.06 -5.32
CA VAL A 126 -3.71 23.31 -6.62
C VAL A 126 -4.15 22.29 -7.67
N HIS A 127 -4.19 21.01 -7.30
CA HIS A 127 -4.48 19.91 -8.21
C HIS A 127 -5.50 18.94 -7.60
N ASP A 128 -6.45 18.49 -8.42
CA ASP A 128 -7.33 17.39 -8.00
C ASP A 128 -6.54 16.08 -7.91
N ARG A 129 -7.03 15.14 -7.11
CA ARG A 129 -6.40 13.82 -6.99
C ARG A 129 -6.42 13.08 -8.32
N ASP A 130 -5.25 12.62 -8.76
CA ASP A 130 -5.11 11.82 -9.97
C ASP A 130 -5.99 10.56 -9.94
N GLY A 131 -6.68 10.33 -11.06
CA GLY A 131 -7.36 9.08 -11.35
C GLY A 131 -6.42 8.05 -11.99
N ILE A 132 -6.96 6.87 -12.33
CA ILE A 132 -6.20 5.86 -13.09
C ILE A 132 -6.10 6.33 -14.54
N PRO A 133 -4.89 6.56 -15.10
CA PRO A 133 -4.76 7.07 -16.46
C PRO A 133 -5.34 6.12 -17.51
N ASP A 134 -5.99 6.68 -18.53
CA ASP A 134 -6.70 5.92 -19.58
C ASP A 134 -5.78 4.90 -20.26
N ALA A 135 -4.52 5.27 -20.50
CA ALA A 135 -3.53 4.40 -21.16
C ALA A 135 -2.95 3.30 -20.25
N SER A 136 -3.17 3.37 -18.93
CA SER A 136 -2.48 2.54 -17.94
C SER A 136 -3.42 1.64 -17.12
N VAL A 137 -4.73 1.62 -17.40
CA VAL A 137 -5.71 0.83 -16.64
C VAL A 137 -5.27 -0.64 -16.49
N THR A 138 -4.94 -1.33 -17.59
CA THR A 138 -4.49 -2.73 -17.51
C THR A 138 -3.16 -2.88 -16.76
N LYS A 139 -2.22 -1.94 -16.93
CA LYS A 139 -0.92 -1.98 -16.22
C LYS A 139 -1.11 -1.89 -14.70
N VAL A 140 -1.96 -0.97 -14.25
CA VAL A 140 -2.27 -0.80 -12.81
C VAL A 140 -2.92 -2.06 -12.24
N LEU A 141 -3.87 -2.67 -12.96
CA LEU A 141 -4.50 -3.92 -12.52
C LEU A 141 -3.49 -5.08 -12.40
N LEU A 142 -2.67 -5.28 -13.43
CA LEU A 142 -1.67 -6.36 -13.44
C LEU A 142 -0.61 -6.16 -12.36
N SER A 143 -0.19 -4.92 -12.10
CA SER A 143 0.74 -4.60 -11.02
C SER A 143 0.16 -4.96 -9.65
N ALA A 144 -1.10 -4.62 -9.38
CA ALA A 144 -1.78 -4.98 -8.13
C ALA A 144 -1.89 -6.51 -7.93
N LEU A 145 -2.23 -7.25 -9.00
CA LEU A 145 -2.30 -8.71 -8.98
C LEU A 145 -0.92 -9.36 -8.81
N LYS A 146 0.12 -8.85 -9.48
CA LYS A 146 1.50 -9.34 -9.36
C LYS A 146 2.02 -9.14 -7.95
N GLY A 147 1.83 -7.96 -7.36
CA GLY A 147 2.23 -7.66 -5.99
C GLY A 147 1.55 -8.58 -4.97
N THR A 148 0.24 -8.75 -5.08
CA THR A 148 -0.53 -9.62 -4.17
C THR A 148 -0.18 -11.09 -4.33
N GLY A 149 -0.16 -11.59 -5.58
CA GLY A 149 0.11 -12.99 -5.89
C GLY A 149 1.51 -13.42 -5.49
N GLY A 150 2.51 -12.58 -5.78
CA GLY A 150 3.89 -12.87 -5.40
C GLY A 150 4.10 -12.86 -3.89
N ARG A 151 3.50 -11.93 -3.14
CA ARG A 151 3.61 -11.88 -1.67
C ARG A 151 3.03 -13.12 -0.99
N VAL A 152 1.82 -13.53 -1.40
CA VAL A 152 1.18 -14.72 -0.83
C VAL A 152 1.91 -15.99 -1.24
N ALA A 153 2.33 -16.10 -2.51
CA ALA A 153 3.10 -17.24 -2.99
C ALA A 153 4.44 -17.36 -2.25
N LEU A 154 5.14 -16.25 -2.02
CA LEU A 154 6.41 -16.22 -1.31
C LEU A 154 6.25 -16.58 0.17
N ALA A 155 5.22 -16.03 0.83
CA ALA A 155 4.92 -16.39 2.22
C ALA A 155 4.68 -17.89 2.34
N ILE A 156 3.82 -18.47 1.47
CA ILE A 156 3.60 -19.91 1.43
C ILE A 156 4.92 -20.66 1.15
N TYR A 157 5.72 -20.21 0.18
CA TYR A 157 6.96 -20.85 -0.20
C TYR A 157 8.00 -20.90 0.94
N PHE A 158 8.21 -19.79 1.66
CA PHE A 158 9.21 -19.73 2.73
C PHE A 158 8.77 -20.33 4.06
N SER A 159 7.46 -20.44 4.29
CA SER A 159 6.94 -20.70 5.64
C SER A 159 5.89 -21.81 5.74
N TYR A 160 5.38 -22.31 4.61
CA TYR A 160 4.47 -23.44 4.54
C TYR A 160 5.22 -24.64 3.92
N ASP A 161 5.88 -25.43 4.76
CA ASP A 161 6.78 -26.51 4.33
C ASP A 161 6.06 -27.64 3.56
N ARG A 162 6.41 -27.80 2.28
CA ARG A 162 6.69 -29.06 1.55
C ARG A 162 7.16 -28.75 0.12
N ALA A 163 8.47 -28.92 -0.09
CA ALA A 163 9.18 -29.15 -1.37
C ALA A 163 9.79 -27.96 -2.16
N HIS A 164 10.86 -28.34 -2.86
CA HIS A 164 12.01 -27.63 -3.44
C HIS A 164 11.73 -26.62 -4.61
N PRO A 165 12.70 -25.74 -4.96
CA PRO A 165 12.50 -24.54 -5.78
C PRO A 165 12.15 -24.80 -7.24
N ASN A 166 11.31 -23.94 -7.84
CA ASN A 166 11.10 -23.84 -9.30
C ASN A 166 11.21 -22.35 -9.74
N PRO A 167 12.01 -21.99 -10.76
CA PRO A 167 12.38 -20.60 -11.08
C PRO A 167 11.45 -19.93 -12.11
N LEU A 168 10.14 -19.89 -11.86
CA LEU A 168 9.15 -19.44 -12.86
C LEU A 168 8.79 -17.93 -12.85
N MET A 169 9.63 -17.05 -12.31
CA MET A 169 9.27 -15.62 -12.13
C MET A 169 10.22 -14.62 -12.81
N THR A 170 10.79 -14.97 -13.97
CA THR A 170 11.54 -14.02 -14.83
C THR A 170 10.63 -13.41 -15.90
N ALA A 171 9.90 -12.34 -15.57
CA ALA A 171 9.22 -11.53 -16.59
C ALA A 171 9.14 -10.03 -16.22
N PHE A 172 10.18 -9.30 -16.66
CA PHE A 172 10.20 -7.99 -17.34
C PHE A 172 9.89 -6.67 -16.59
N ALA A 173 11.01 -5.98 -16.26
CA ALA A 173 11.41 -4.55 -16.15
C ALA A 173 10.46 -3.43 -15.61
N ASP A 174 11.01 -2.38 -14.97
CA ASP A 174 11.23 -2.06 -13.52
C ASP A 174 11.67 -3.21 -12.57
N GLU A 175 12.52 -4.10 -13.07
CA GLU A 175 12.75 -5.45 -12.55
C GLU A 175 13.44 -5.48 -11.21
N GLU A 176 14.44 -4.63 -10.99
CA GLU A 176 15.30 -4.73 -9.81
C GLU A 176 14.52 -4.32 -8.57
N GLN A 177 13.85 -3.16 -8.60
CA GLN A 177 13.04 -2.71 -7.47
C GLN A 177 11.91 -3.69 -7.17
N GLU A 178 11.18 -4.13 -8.20
CA GLU A 178 10.11 -5.12 -8.01
C GLU A 178 10.65 -6.46 -7.50
N PHE A 179 11.80 -6.93 -7.99
CA PHE A 179 12.45 -8.15 -7.52
C PHE A 179 12.90 -8.01 -6.06
N PHE A 180 13.53 -6.90 -5.69
CA PHE A 180 13.96 -6.66 -4.32
C PHE A 180 12.76 -6.52 -3.38
N ASP A 181 11.70 -5.82 -3.78
CA ASP A 181 10.50 -5.65 -2.96
C ASP A 181 9.73 -6.97 -2.78
N LEU A 182 9.66 -7.78 -3.84
CA LEU A 182 8.86 -9.00 -3.83
C LEU A 182 9.61 -10.23 -3.32
N VAL A 183 10.92 -10.32 -3.57
CA VAL A 183 11.72 -11.52 -3.32
C VAL A 183 12.97 -11.20 -2.51
N GLY A 184 13.78 -10.24 -2.94
CA GLY A 184 15.10 -9.99 -2.38
C GLY A 184 15.07 -9.60 -0.89
N ILE A 185 14.38 -8.51 -0.55
CA ILE A 185 14.28 -7.99 0.83
C ILE A 185 13.51 -8.96 1.74
N PRO A 186 12.36 -9.55 1.34
CA PRO A 186 11.72 -10.58 2.15
C PRO A 186 12.61 -11.81 2.39
N PHE A 187 13.35 -12.28 1.39
CA PHE A 187 14.29 -13.39 1.55
C PHE A 187 15.44 -13.06 2.49
N LEU A 188 16.05 -11.88 2.35
CA LEU A 188 17.09 -11.43 3.27
C LEU A 188 16.55 -11.31 4.69
N THR A 189 15.33 -10.78 4.86
CA THR A 189 14.65 -10.71 6.15
C THR A 189 14.44 -12.10 6.75
N TYR A 190 13.97 -13.06 5.94
CA TYR A 190 13.82 -14.46 6.35
C TYR A 190 15.15 -15.06 6.84
N MET A 191 16.22 -14.89 6.07
CA MET A 191 17.54 -15.42 6.41
C MET A 191 18.12 -14.77 7.66
N SER A 192 18.00 -13.45 7.80
CA SER A 192 18.48 -12.70 8.97
C SER A 192 17.75 -13.11 10.24
N LEU A 193 16.41 -13.14 10.22
CA LEU A 193 15.62 -13.54 11.39
C LEU A 193 15.87 -15.00 11.78
N ARG A 194 16.00 -15.89 10.80
CA ARG A 194 16.37 -17.29 11.05
C ARG A 194 17.76 -17.41 11.68
N ALA A 195 18.75 -16.66 11.19
CA ALA A 195 20.09 -16.63 11.76
C ALA A 195 20.12 -16.07 13.20
N MET A 196 19.19 -15.17 13.53
CA MET A 196 19.00 -14.63 14.88
C MET A 196 18.20 -15.54 15.82
N GLY A 197 17.77 -16.73 15.37
CA GLY A 197 16.94 -17.64 16.18
C GLY A 197 15.46 -17.24 16.28
N LEU A 198 14.98 -16.38 15.37
CA LEU A 198 13.59 -15.89 15.30
C LEU A 198 12.91 -16.32 13.98
N PRO A 199 12.80 -17.63 13.67
CA PRO A 199 12.17 -18.07 12.43
C PRO A 199 10.69 -17.68 12.41
N LEU A 200 10.27 -16.88 11.42
CA LEU A 200 8.87 -16.55 11.23
C LEU A 200 8.14 -17.68 10.51
N GLY A 201 7.04 -18.14 11.09
CA GLY A 201 6.12 -19.07 10.47
C GLY A 201 5.14 -18.37 9.54
N PHE A 202 4.22 -19.14 8.96
CA PHE A 202 3.29 -18.64 7.96
C PHE A 202 2.37 -17.54 8.48
N TYR A 203 1.88 -17.67 9.71
CA TYR A 203 0.94 -16.69 10.27
C TYR A 203 1.63 -15.37 10.62
N GLU A 204 2.88 -15.43 11.08
CA GLU A 204 3.71 -14.26 11.31
C GLU A 204 4.01 -13.54 9.99
N TRP A 205 4.43 -14.30 8.96
CA TRP A 205 4.64 -13.74 7.61
C TRP A 205 3.37 -13.12 7.04
N TRP A 206 2.22 -13.78 7.21
CA TRP A 206 0.93 -13.24 6.79
C TRP A 206 0.66 -11.89 7.44
N LEU A 207 0.79 -11.77 8.76
CA LEU A 207 0.60 -10.51 9.48
C LEU A 207 1.58 -9.43 9.00
N CYS A 208 2.88 -9.73 8.88
CA CYS A 208 3.87 -8.79 8.36
C CYS A 208 3.52 -8.27 6.97
N HIS A 209 3.07 -9.14 6.06
CA HIS A 209 2.66 -8.73 4.72
C HIS A 209 1.42 -7.85 4.72
N GLN A 210 0.45 -8.08 5.62
CA GLN A 210 -0.73 -7.20 5.75
C GLN A 210 -0.32 -5.80 6.21
N TYR A 211 0.63 -5.68 7.13
CA TYR A 211 1.19 -4.39 7.54
C TYR A 211 1.92 -3.68 6.39
N ILE A 212 2.78 -4.40 5.66
CA ILE A 212 3.51 -3.82 4.53
C ILE A 212 2.54 -3.34 3.45
N ALA A 213 1.54 -4.15 3.10
CA ALA A 213 0.52 -3.80 2.13
C ALA A 213 -0.24 -2.53 2.54
N PHE A 214 -0.66 -2.46 3.81
CA PHE A 214 -1.37 -1.30 4.33
C PHE A 214 -0.53 -0.02 4.26
N ILE A 215 0.72 -0.07 4.72
CA ILE A 215 1.61 1.10 4.72
C ILE A 215 1.87 1.59 3.30
N GLU A 216 2.07 0.67 2.35
CA GLU A 216 2.35 1.00 0.96
C GLU A 216 1.14 1.68 0.30
N VAL A 217 -0.05 1.07 0.40
CA VAL A 217 -1.26 1.60 -0.22
C VAL A 217 -1.67 2.92 0.44
N ALA A 218 -1.59 3.03 1.77
CA ALA A 218 -1.79 4.27 2.49
C ALA A 218 -0.75 5.35 2.12
N GLY A 219 0.53 5.00 1.96
CA GLY A 219 1.58 5.92 1.52
C GLY A 219 1.31 6.49 0.13
N HIS A 220 0.80 5.66 -0.79
CA HIS A 220 0.40 6.08 -2.13
C HIS A 220 -0.94 6.80 -2.21
N SER A 221 -1.71 6.86 -1.11
CA SER A 221 -3.06 7.45 -1.11
C SER A 221 -3.08 8.95 -1.37
N GLY A 222 -2.01 9.67 -0.98
CA GLY A 222 -1.94 11.14 -1.01
C GLY A 222 -2.94 11.82 -0.07
N LEU A 223 -3.52 11.10 0.89
CA LEU A 223 -4.46 11.67 1.85
C LEU A 223 -3.83 12.82 2.64
N ARG A 224 -4.61 13.89 2.86
CA ARG A 224 -4.18 15.03 3.66
C ARG A 224 -4.28 14.74 5.16
N LEU A 225 -3.45 13.81 5.62
CA LEU A 225 -3.34 13.42 7.02
C LEU A 225 -1.87 13.27 7.43
N HIS A 226 -1.54 13.67 8.65
CA HIS A 226 -0.25 13.33 9.24
C HIS A 226 -0.29 11.87 9.69
N ALA A 227 -0.10 10.98 8.72
CA ALA A 227 -0.19 9.53 8.88
C ALA A 227 1.19 8.92 8.76
N ALA A 228 1.76 8.52 9.90
CA ALA A 228 3.05 7.86 9.96
C ALA A 228 2.93 6.36 9.62
N GLY A 229 3.98 5.81 9.01
CA GLY A 229 4.11 4.37 8.80
C GLY A 229 3.97 3.58 10.11
N LEU A 230 3.29 2.43 10.05
CA LEU A 230 3.06 1.59 11.21
C LEU A 230 4.36 0.94 11.66
N SER A 231 4.78 1.21 12.89
CA SER A 231 6.01 0.65 13.47
C SER A 231 5.93 0.61 14.99
N THR A 232 6.36 -0.49 15.59
CA THR A 232 6.56 -0.58 17.04
C THR A 232 7.65 0.38 17.54
N PHE A 233 8.54 0.83 16.65
CA PHE A 233 9.58 1.82 16.93
C PHE A 233 9.12 3.26 16.67
N HIS A 234 7.85 3.51 16.37
CA HIS A 234 7.36 4.85 16.02
C HIS A 234 7.76 5.95 17.02
N PRO A 235 7.66 5.80 18.36
CA PRO A 235 8.08 6.85 19.29
C PRO A 235 9.57 7.21 19.17
N ILE A 236 10.42 6.22 18.92
CA ILE A 236 11.87 6.42 18.73
C ILE A 236 12.12 7.12 17.40
N LEU A 237 11.47 6.66 16.33
CA LEU A 237 11.57 7.28 15.02
C LEU A 237 11.11 8.74 15.06
N GLN A 238 9.98 9.02 15.72
CA GLN A 238 9.45 10.37 15.89
C GLN A 238 10.40 11.27 16.68
N TYR A 239 10.99 10.76 17.76
CA TYR A 239 11.97 11.50 18.55
C TYR A 239 13.17 11.97 17.70
N PHE A 240 13.65 11.13 16.78
CA PHE A 240 14.72 11.46 15.86
C PHE A 240 14.25 12.10 14.53
N ASN A 241 12.95 12.43 14.41
CA ASN A 241 12.32 12.94 13.19
C ASN A 241 12.57 12.03 11.95
N ALA A 242 12.73 10.74 12.22
CA ALA A 242 13.07 9.67 11.29
C ALA A 242 11.84 8.83 10.90
N GLU A 243 10.66 9.14 11.40
CA GLU A 243 9.40 8.58 10.92
C GLU A 243 9.13 9.07 9.49
N ILE A 244 8.50 8.20 8.69
CA ILE A 244 7.98 8.57 7.39
C ILE A 244 6.47 8.80 7.51
N VAL A 245 5.97 9.89 6.93
CA VAL A 245 4.53 10.13 6.80
C VAL A 245 4.09 10.16 5.34
N VAL A 246 2.78 10.10 5.09
CA VAL A 246 2.20 10.13 3.73
C VAL A 246 2.78 11.25 2.85
N GLU A 247 2.96 12.47 3.39
CA GLU A 247 3.55 13.58 2.63
C GLU A 247 5.01 13.30 2.22
N ASP A 248 5.81 12.65 3.06
CA ASP A 248 7.19 12.33 2.73
C ASP A 248 7.27 11.41 1.50
N HIS A 249 6.39 10.40 1.46
CA HIS A 249 6.24 9.44 0.36
C HIS A 249 5.67 10.08 -0.90
N ASP A 250 4.64 10.92 -0.75
CA ASP A 250 4.05 11.66 -1.86
C ASP A 250 5.05 12.63 -2.51
N MET A 251 5.86 13.36 -1.70
CA MET A 251 6.94 14.21 -2.21
C MET A 251 8.02 13.45 -2.97
N HIS A 252 8.34 12.21 -2.56
CA HIS A 252 9.28 11.33 -3.27
C HIS A 252 8.80 11.09 -4.71
N HIS A 253 7.51 10.81 -4.90
CA HIS A 253 6.92 10.60 -6.22
C HIS A 253 6.78 11.89 -7.04
N ARG A 254 6.46 13.02 -6.40
CA ARG A 254 6.27 14.32 -7.09
C ARG A 254 7.54 14.89 -7.70
N LYS A 255 8.70 14.79 -7.02
CA LYS A 255 9.95 15.40 -7.52
C LYS A 255 10.61 14.62 -8.66
N GLY A 256 10.19 13.38 -8.90
CA GLY A 256 10.67 12.54 -10.00
C GLY A 256 12.15 12.11 -9.88
N TRP A 257 12.60 11.32 -10.85
CA TRP A 257 13.87 10.58 -10.76
C TRP A 257 15.15 11.43 -10.84
N ARG A 258 15.10 12.65 -11.42
CA ARG A 258 16.30 13.48 -11.64
C ARG A 258 16.76 14.26 -10.39
N LYS A 259 15.86 14.48 -9.42
CA LYS A 259 16.11 15.17 -8.14
C LYS A 259 15.31 14.49 -7.02
N SER A 260 15.42 13.18 -6.92
CA SER A 260 14.70 12.35 -5.92
C SER A 260 15.32 12.49 -4.52
N HIS A 261 14.49 12.30 -3.50
CA HIS A 261 14.77 12.45 -2.07
C HIS A 261 13.77 11.55 -1.31
N ASN A 262 13.86 11.43 0.02
CA ASN A 262 12.99 10.57 0.83
C ASN A 262 12.92 9.12 0.28
N TYR A 263 14.06 8.44 0.19
CA TYR A 263 14.18 7.11 -0.40
C TYR A 263 13.62 5.99 0.48
N GLY A 264 13.47 6.24 1.78
CA GLY A 264 12.91 5.30 2.73
C GLY A 264 11.49 4.90 2.37
N LYS A 265 11.18 3.60 2.48
CA LYS A 265 9.83 3.06 2.25
C LYS A 265 8.99 2.92 3.53
N GLN A 266 9.67 2.64 4.65
CA GLN A 266 9.02 2.35 5.94
C GLN A 266 9.39 3.36 7.03
N THR A 267 10.57 3.98 6.92
CA THR A 267 11.07 5.05 7.79
C THR A 267 11.98 5.96 6.97
N ARG A 268 12.19 7.19 7.45
CA ARG A 268 13.22 8.10 6.94
C ARG A 268 14.54 7.98 7.71
N LEU A 269 14.78 6.88 8.43
CA LEU A 269 15.98 6.71 9.25
C LEU A 269 17.25 6.90 8.41
N TRP A 270 17.34 6.19 7.28
CA TRP A 270 18.48 6.32 6.39
C TRP A 270 18.50 7.68 5.68
N ASP A 271 17.34 8.24 5.34
CA ASP A 271 17.29 9.59 4.79
C ASP A 271 17.81 10.65 5.77
N ARG A 272 17.60 10.45 7.07
CA ARG A 272 18.16 11.32 8.11
C ARG A 272 19.66 11.19 8.22
N VAL A 273 20.16 9.95 8.23
CA VAL A 273 21.61 9.67 8.31
C VAL A 273 22.36 10.23 7.10
N PHE A 274 21.78 10.11 5.90
CA PHE A 274 22.45 10.49 4.65
C PHE A 274 22.03 11.87 4.10
N GLY A 275 21.17 12.61 4.80
CA GLY A 275 20.81 13.98 4.44
C GLY A 275 19.91 14.09 3.20
N THR A 276 19.07 13.09 2.93
CA THR A 276 18.15 13.04 1.78
C THR A 276 16.70 13.33 2.16
N CYS A 277 16.45 13.81 3.38
CA CYS A 277 15.13 14.25 3.81
C CYS A 277 14.71 15.56 3.14
N LEU A 278 13.47 15.63 2.68
CA LEU A 278 12.82 16.89 2.33
C LEU A 278 12.12 17.51 3.54
N GLU A 279 12.01 18.84 3.51
CA GLU A 279 11.14 19.56 4.42
C GLU A 279 9.67 19.27 4.08
N ARG A 280 8.90 18.97 5.12
CA ARG A 280 7.44 18.80 5.03
C ARG A 280 6.79 20.16 4.87
N VAL A 281 5.78 20.25 4.01
CA VAL A 281 5.06 21.49 3.72
C VAL A 281 3.76 21.52 4.53
N GLU A 282 2.88 20.56 4.30
CA GLU A 282 1.58 20.46 4.96
C GLU A 282 1.66 19.71 6.30
N SER A 283 2.59 18.76 6.43
CA SER A 283 2.86 17.98 7.65
C SER A 283 4.03 18.53 8.47
N ALA A 284 4.36 19.82 8.30
CA ALA A 284 5.29 20.51 9.19
C ALA A 284 4.82 20.39 10.65
N ALA A 285 5.75 20.29 11.60
CA ALA A 285 5.44 19.96 13.00
C ALA A 285 4.39 20.91 13.61
N ASP A 286 4.52 22.21 13.35
CA ASP A 286 3.60 23.23 13.85
C ASP A 286 2.24 23.21 13.13
N ASN A 287 2.10 22.49 12.02
CA ASN A 287 0.85 22.41 11.27
C ASN A 287 0.00 21.19 11.62
N VAL A 288 0.54 20.23 12.39
CA VAL A 288 -0.20 19.02 12.77
C VAL A 288 -1.23 19.33 13.87
N ASP A 289 -2.47 18.92 13.64
CA ASP A 289 -3.55 18.96 14.62
C ASP A 289 -3.60 17.66 15.44
N TYR A 290 -3.09 17.76 16.67
CA TYR A 290 -3.18 16.69 17.67
C TYR A 290 -4.44 16.82 18.55
N VAL A 291 -5.21 17.90 18.43
CA VAL A 291 -6.44 18.15 19.19
C VAL A 291 -7.61 17.41 18.54
N ASN A 292 -7.69 17.42 17.21
CA ASN A 292 -8.75 16.75 16.44
C ASN A 292 -8.18 15.61 15.58
N PRO A 293 -7.78 14.47 16.18
CA PRO A 293 -7.18 13.37 15.43
C PRO A 293 -8.19 12.71 14.48
N ALA A 294 -7.68 12.22 13.36
CA ALA A 294 -8.38 11.34 12.46
C ALA A 294 -8.21 9.87 12.89
N HIS A 295 -9.17 9.04 12.47
CA HIS A 295 -9.15 7.60 12.70
C HIS A 295 -9.51 6.85 11.41
N VAL A 296 -8.88 5.70 11.23
CA VAL A 296 -9.24 4.77 10.14
C VAL A 296 -10.58 4.11 10.49
N PRO A 297 -11.62 4.24 9.64
CA PRO A 297 -12.89 3.58 9.90
C PRO A 297 -12.74 2.07 9.71
N LEU A 298 -13.28 1.29 10.64
CA LEU A 298 -13.14 -0.17 10.61
C LEU A 298 -13.95 -0.84 9.48
N PHE A 299 -15.05 -0.21 9.03
CA PHE A 299 -16.00 -0.76 8.04
C PHE A 299 -16.41 0.27 6.97
#